data_AF-A0A4U6D662-F1
#
_entry.id   AF-A0A4U6D662-F1
#
_cell.length_a   1.000
_cell.length_b   1.000
_cell.length_c   1.000
_cell.angle_alpha   90.00
_cell.angle_beta   90.00
_cell.angle_gamma   90.00
#
_symmetry.space_group_name_H-M   'P 1'
#
loop_
_entity.id
_entity.type
_entity.pdbx_description
1 polymer ?
#
loop_
_entity_poly.entity_id
_entity_poly.type
_entity_poly.pdbx_seq_one_letter_code
_entity_poly.pdbx_strand_id
1 'polypeptide(L)'
;MSETKKNPLTSIIIAVITAFYLVSFYYLSTITSNYLIVYPSFTQIHEHYDAYMGVFNASSRILMIYSSVGLLSISVLLLWFRPDSFPRIAIWITIILSAVSVCATLFFILPMQLSLWIKGFDAEVYRRLVQVSFYFQIIPSSLQILIAFWLLNRFLSDIKFVSRWIFILLFTITCWTTNYNPLIEYSLYTPVGAKDWLSFRAAIVSPKFIIFLFVAFMPMLLTIPMFWLRPKSIPKLFVVVYGLAIFWIFFISFSYIAVDLQGYLTHNYSRPKIEELINSDFQFRGLPAMLLTLMASWMFVKIGQQKILEEELKSEN
;
A
#
# COMPACT_ATOMS: atom_id res chain seq x y z
N MET A 1 -13.19 14.74 -37.66
CA MET A 1 -12.52 14.00 -36.58
C MET A 1 -13.30 12.73 -36.37
N SER A 2 -12.78 11.61 -36.90
CA SER A 2 -13.34 10.28 -36.66
C SER A 2 -13.11 9.94 -35.18
N GLU A 3 -14.19 9.73 -34.41
CA GLU A 3 -14.08 9.09 -33.10
C GLU A 3 -13.51 7.69 -33.31
N THR A 4 -12.21 7.52 -33.07
CA THR A 4 -11.58 6.21 -33.00
C THR A 4 -12.29 5.42 -31.91
N LYS A 5 -13.12 4.47 -32.34
CA LYS A 5 -13.89 3.59 -31.47
C LYS A 5 -12.89 2.83 -30.59
N LYS A 6 -12.78 3.22 -29.32
CA LYS A 6 -11.80 2.62 -28.39
C LYS A 6 -11.99 1.10 -28.37
N ASN A 7 -10.91 0.37 -28.68
CA ASN A 7 -10.91 -1.07 -28.57
C ASN A 7 -11.15 -1.46 -27.10
N PRO A 8 -12.22 -2.21 -26.78
CA PRO A 8 -12.54 -2.58 -25.40
C PRO A 8 -11.43 -3.42 -24.75
N LEU A 9 -10.69 -4.21 -25.54
CA LEU A 9 -9.57 -5.02 -25.05
C LEU A 9 -8.44 -4.15 -24.47
N THR A 10 -8.12 -3.04 -25.13
CA THR A 10 -7.08 -2.09 -24.71
C THR A 10 -7.38 -1.50 -23.34
N SER A 11 -8.64 -1.16 -23.08
CA SER A 11 -9.05 -0.62 -21.77
C SER A 11 -8.98 -1.68 -20.68
N ILE A 12 -9.29 -2.94 -20.99
CA ILE A 12 -9.16 -4.06 -20.03
C ILE A 12 -7.69 -4.32 -19.68
N ILE A 13 -6.79 -4.35 -20.67
CA ILE A 13 -5.34 -4.55 -20.44
C ILE A 13 -4.81 -3.47 -19.49
N ILE A 14 -5.10 -2.19 -19.77
CA ILE A 14 -4.65 -1.09 -18.92
C ILE A 14 -5.24 -1.20 -17.51
N ALA A 15 -6.52 -1.55 -17.38
CA ALA A 15 -7.15 -1.74 -16.08
C ALA A 15 -6.49 -2.86 -15.27
N VAL A 16 -6.21 -4.01 -15.90
CA VAL A 16 -5.54 -5.16 -15.25
C VAL A 16 -4.13 -4.79 -14.80
N ILE A 17 -3.34 -4.11 -15.64
CA ILE A 17 -1.98 -3.67 -15.26
C ILE A 17 -2.04 -2.64 -14.12
N THR A 18 -2.99 -1.70 -14.18
CA THR A 18 -3.17 -0.69 -13.12
C THR A 18 -3.50 -1.37 -11.79
N ALA A 19 -4.46 -2.30 -11.80
CA ALA A 19 -4.84 -3.08 -10.63
C ALA A 19 -3.68 -3.94 -10.12
N PHE A 20 -2.89 -4.55 -11.02
CA PHE A 20 -1.70 -5.32 -10.65
C PHE A 20 -0.72 -4.47 -9.84
N TYR A 21 -0.40 -3.26 -10.30
CA TYR A 21 0.50 -2.38 -9.55
C TYR A 21 -0.09 -1.94 -8.22
N LEU A 22 -1.34 -1.45 -8.22
CA LEU A 22 -2.01 -1.01 -7.00
C LEU A 22 -1.99 -2.10 -5.94
N VAL A 23 -2.45 -3.30 -6.28
CA VAL A 23 -2.56 -4.41 -5.34
C VAL A 23 -1.19 -4.93 -4.91
N SER A 24 -0.18 -4.96 -5.81
CA SER A 24 1.17 -5.39 -5.45
C SER A 24 1.80 -4.47 -4.40
N PHE A 25 1.79 -3.16 -4.65
CA PHE A 25 2.39 -2.18 -3.74
C PHE A 25 1.60 -2.04 -2.44
N TYR A 26 0.26 -2.10 -2.53
CA TYR A 26 -0.61 -2.15 -1.37
C TYR A 26 -0.29 -3.35 -0.49
N TYR A 27 -0.21 -4.55 -1.08
CA TYR A 27 0.06 -5.78 -0.33
C TYR A 27 1.40 -5.73 0.40
N LEU A 28 2.48 -5.33 -0.28
CA LEU A 28 3.81 -5.19 0.36
C LEU A 28 3.74 -4.22 1.53
N SER A 29 3.06 -3.09 1.36
CA SER A 29 2.87 -2.12 2.44
C SER A 29 2.16 -2.74 3.64
N THR A 30 1.05 -3.47 3.42
CA THR A 30 0.27 -4.11 4.49
C THR A 30 1.10 -5.09 5.30
N ILE A 31 1.79 -6.02 4.64
CA ILE A 31 2.58 -7.03 5.34
C ILE A 31 3.79 -6.42 6.04
N THR A 32 4.38 -5.35 5.50
CA THR A 32 5.53 -4.70 6.10
C THR A 32 5.12 -3.90 7.34
N SER A 33 4.00 -3.19 7.30
CA SER A 33 3.43 -2.53 8.50
C SER A 33 3.11 -3.55 9.59
N ASN A 34 2.49 -4.68 9.25
CA ASN A 34 2.22 -5.72 10.23
C ASN A 34 3.50 -6.28 10.84
N TYR A 35 4.50 -6.57 10.01
CA TYR A 35 5.76 -7.14 10.46
C TYR A 35 6.60 -6.17 11.31
N LEU A 36 6.69 -4.90 10.92
CA LEU A 36 7.57 -3.92 11.57
C LEU A 36 6.93 -3.13 12.70
N ILE A 37 5.60 -3.00 12.71
CA ILE A 37 4.87 -2.13 13.64
C ILE A 37 3.96 -2.97 14.54
N VAL A 38 3.09 -3.79 13.95
CA VAL A 38 2.03 -4.48 14.71
C VAL A 38 2.56 -5.65 15.51
N TYR A 39 3.32 -6.57 14.90
CA TYR A 39 3.86 -7.74 15.60
C TYR A 39 4.74 -7.38 16.81
N PRO A 40 5.68 -6.41 16.73
CA PRO A 40 6.43 -5.99 17.91
C PRO A 40 5.54 -5.54 19.08
N SER A 41 4.40 -4.91 18.77
CA SER A 41 3.47 -4.41 19.79
C SER A 41 2.77 -5.52 20.59
N PHE A 42 2.68 -6.75 20.06
CA PHE A 42 2.04 -7.88 20.76
C PHE A 42 2.72 -8.19 22.11
N THR A 43 4.03 -7.97 22.17
CA THR A 43 4.83 -8.21 23.39
C THR A 43 4.63 -7.15 24.47
N GLN A 44 3.90 -6.08 24.18
CA GLN A 44 3.70 -4.93 25.07
C GLN A 44 2.30 -4.87 25.67
N ILE A 45 1.40 -5.78 25.29
CA ILE A 45 0.00 -5.82 25.75
C ILE A 45 -0.19 -6.95 26.75
N HIS A 46 -0.62 -6.60 27.97
CA HIS A 46 -0.80 -7.55 29.08
C HIS A 46 -2.24 -7.54 29.62
N GLU A 47 -2.86 -6.36 29.82
CA GLU A 47 -4.15 -6.27 30.52
C GLU A 47 -5.35 -6.77 29.69
N HIS A 48 -5.28 -6.62 28.37
CA HIS A 48 -6.41 -6.85 27.45
C HIS A 48 -5.97 -7.53 26.14
N TYR A 49 -5.05 -8.50 26.26
CA TYR A 49 -4.45 -9.16 25.10
C TYR A 49 -5.48 -9.85 24.19
N ASP A 50 -6.48 -10.48 24.77
CA ASP A 50 -7.58 -11.14 24.06
C ASP A 50 -8.44 -10.15 23.25
N ALA A 51 -8.81 -9.01 23.85
CA ALA A 51 -9.54 -7.95 23.17
C ALA A 51 -8.71 -7.32 22.05
N TYR A 52 -7.42 -7.06 22.31
CA TYR A 52 -6.47 -6.56 21.33
C TYR A 52 -6.35 -7.51 20.13
N MET A 53 -6.10 -8.80 20.39
CA MET A 53 -6.00 -9.81 19.35
C MET A 53 -7.33 -10.03 18.61
N GLY A 54 -8.47 -9.85 19.28
CA GLY A 54 -9.79 -9.88 18.65
C GLY A 54 -9.94 -8.78 17.58
N VAL A 55 -9.60 -7.53 17.92
CA VAL A 55 -9.61 -6.41 16.97
C VAL A 55 -8.59 -6.62 15.86
N PHE A 56 -7.37 -7.06 16.21
CA PHE A 56 -6.34 -7.37 15.22
C PHE A 56 -6.78 -8.45 14.24
N ASN A 57 -7.32 -9.57 14.71
CA ASN A 57 -7.73 -10.66 13.85
C ASN A 57 -8.92 -10.28 12.95
N ALA A 58 -9.87 -9.49 13.46
CA ALA A 58 -10.98 -9.00 12.63
C ALA A 58 -10.47 -8.14 11.47
N SER A 59 -9.57 -7.21 11.76
CA SER A 59 -9.06 -6.27 10.78
C SER A 59 -8.01 -6.86 9.84
N SER A 60 -7.03 -7.59 10.38
CA SER A 60 -5.95 -8.22 9.61
C SER A 60 -6.46 -9.34 8.70
N ARG A 61 -7.50 -10.09 9.11
CA ARG A 61 -8.09 -11.14 8.27
C ARG A 61 -8.68 -10.56 6.99
N ILE A 62 -9.39 -9.45 7.09
CA ILE A 62 -9.92 -8.75 5.91
C ILE A 62 -8.74 -8.24 5.08
N LEU A 63 -7.84 -7.46 5.67
CA LEU A 63 -6.78 -6.80 4.91
C LEU A 63 -5.81 -7.79 4.26
N MET A 64 -5.27 -8.77 5.00
CA MET A 64 -4.22 -9.67 4.52
C MET A 64 -4.75 -10.73 3.56
N ILE A 65 -5.96 -11.26 3.78
CA ILE A 65 -6.53 -12.28 2.87
C ILE A 65 -6.95 -11.63 1.56
N TYR A 66 -7.74 -10.55 1.60
CA TYR A 66 -8.25 -9.96 0.37
C TYR A 66 -7.14 -9.36 -0.49
N SER A 67 -6.12 -8.76 0.11
CA SER A 67 -4.97 -8.24 -0.64
C SER A 67 -4.10 -9.35 -1.23
N SER A 68 -3.80 -10.42 -0.50
CA SER A 68 -3.00 -11.54 -1.02
C SER A 68 -3.73 -12.34 -2.10
N VAL A 69 -5.01 -12.67 -1.88
CA VAL A 69 -5.84 -13.37 -2.87
C VAL A 69 -6.12 -12.48 -4.09
N GLY A 70 -6.37 -11.19 -3.86
CA GLY A 70 -6.50 -10.20 -4.93
C GLY A 70 -5.23 -10.10 -5.76
N LEU A 71 -4.06 -10.13 -5.12
CA LEU A 71 -2.75 -10.11 -5.78
C LEU A 71 -2.53 -11.35 -6.65
N LEU A 72 -2.84 -12.54 -6.12
CA LEU A 72 -2.76 -13.78 -6.90
C LEU A 72 -3.72 -13.73 -8.10
N SER A 73 -4.96 -13.32 -7.87
CA SER A 73 -6.00 -13.24 -8.91
C SER A 73 -5.60 -12.29 -10.03
N ILE A 74 -5.12 -11.09 -9.70
CA ILE A 74 -4.70 -10.12 -10.71
C ILE A 74 -3.42 -10.56 -11.44
N SER A 75 -2.50 -11.24 -10.74
CA SER A 75 -1.30 -11.82 -11.36
C SER A 75 -1.66 -12.93 -12.35
N VAL A 76 -2.68 -13.73 -12.05
CA VAL A 76 -3.23 -14.74 -12.97
C VAL A 76 -3.91 -14.07 -14.17
N LEU A 77 -4.67 -12.99 -13.96
CA LEU A 77 -5.30 -12.24 -15.06
C LEU A 77 -4.28 -11.68 -16.08
N LEU A 78 -3.06 -11.35 -15.66
CA LEU A 78 -1.98 -10.93 -16.57
C LEU A 78 -1.59 -12.01 -17.60
N LEU A 79 -1.91 -13.29 -17.39
CA LEU A 79 -1.67 -14.32 -18.42
C LEU A 79 -2.46 -14.05 -19.71
N TRP A 80 -3.67 -13.49 -19.57
CA TRP A 80 -4.54 -13.15 -20.69
C TRP A 80 -4.48 -11.67 -21.06
N PHE A 81 -4.33 -10.78 -20.07
CA PHE A 81 -4.42 -9.32 -20.25
C PHE A 81 -3.10 -8.60 -19.96
N ARG A 82 -2.02 -9.03 -20.64
CA ARG A 82 -0.71 -8.38 -20.58
C ARG A 82 -0.41 -7.58 -21.84
N PRO A 83 0.42 -6.54 -21.74
CA PRO A 83 1.04 -5.93 -22.91
C PRO A 83 2.19 -6.82 -23.40
N ASP A 84 2.57 -6.70 -24.68
CA ASP A 84 3.70 -7.46 -25.25
C ASP A 84 5.03 -7.15 -24.58
N SER A 85 5.15 -5.96 -23.98
CA SER A 85 6.31 -5.57 -23.20
C SER A 85 6.51 -6.43 -21.94
N PHE A 86 5.51 -7.19 -21.47
CA PHE A 86 5.63 -8.01 -20.25
C PHE A 86 5.97 -9.46 -20.61
N PRO A 87 7.19 -9.96 -20.35
CA PRO A 87 7.52 -11.34 -20.65
C PRO A 87 6.73 -12.33 -19.79
N ARG A 88 6.28 -13.44 -20.39
CA ARG A 88 5.48 -14.48 -19.70
C ARG A 88 6.19 -15.06 -18.48
N ILE A 89 7.52 -15.21 -18.53
CA ILE A 89 8.32 -15.75 -17.43
C ILE A 89 8.17 -14.86 -16.17
N ALA A 90 8.19 -13.53 -16.32
CA ALA A 90 8.02 -12.62 -15.19
C ALA A 90 6.62 -12.73 -14.56
N ILE A 91 5.60 -12.97 -15.38
CA ILE A 91 4.22 -13.18 -14.91
C ILE A 91 4.12 -14.50 -14.14
N TRP A 92 4.70 -15.59 -14.65
CA TRP A 92 4.74 -16.87 -13.92
C TRP A 92 5.47 -16.76 -12.59
N ILE A 93 6.61 -16.07 -12.54
CA ILE A 93 7.33 -15.83 -11.28
C ILE A 93 6.44 -15.03 -10.31
N THR A 94 5.76 -14.00 -10.78
CA THR A 94 4.82 -13.20 -9.98
C THR A 94 3.68 -14.05 -9.41
N ILE A 95 3.11 -14.96 -10.21
CA ILE A 95 2.06 -15.89 -9.77
C ILE A 95 2.59 -16.83 -8.67
N ILE A 96 3.78 -17.42 -8.88
CA ILE A 96 4.39 -18.33 -7.90
C ILE A 96 4.67 -17.60 -6.58
N LEU A 97 5.28 -16.41 -6.63
CA LEU A 97 5.55 -15.59 -5.43
C LEU A 97 4.25 -15.23 -4.69
N SER A 98 3.20 -14.85 -5.42
CA SER A 98 1.88 -14.56 -4.85
C SER A 98 1.25 -15.81 -4.21
N ALA A 99 1.34 -16.96 -4.88
CA ALA A 99 0.79 -18.22 -4.39
C ALA A 99 1.48 -18.69 -3.11
N VAL A 100 2.81 -18.59 -3.03
CA VAL A 100 3.57 -18.86 -1.81
C VAL A 100 3.06 -18.01 -0.66
N SER A 101 2.83 -16.71 -0.91
CA SER A 101 2.35 -15.78 0.10
C SER A 101 0.92 -16.06 0.56
N VAL A 102 0.01 -16.38 -0.37
CA VAL A 102 -1.37 -16.78 -0.07
C VAL A 102 -1.40 -18.07 0.75
N CYS A 103 -0.68 -19.10 0.31
CA CYS A 103 -0.60 -20.37 1.02
C CYS A 103 -0.04 -20.18 2.44
N ALA A 104 1.02 -19.38 2.59
CA ALA A 104 1.58 -19.11 3.91
C ALA A 104 0.60 -18.36 4.82
N THR A 105 -0.15 -17.41 4.26
CA THR A 105 -1.18 -16.66 4.96
C THR A 105 -2.28 -17.60 5.47
N LEU A 106 -2.83 -18.44 4.59
CA LEU A 106 -3.96 -19.32 4.90
C LEU A 106 -3.60 -20.48 5.83
N PHE A 107 -2.46 -21.13 5.60
CA PHE A 107 -2.12 -22.39 6.28
C PHE A 107 -1.22 -22.23 7.51
N PHE A 108 -0.49 -21.12 7.65
CA PHE A 108 0.43 -20.93 8.78
C PHE A 108 0.12 -19.69 9.59
N ILE A 109 0.05 -18.53 8.94
CA ILE A 109 -0.04 -17.23 9.64
C ILE A 109 -1.39 -17.06 10.34
N LEU A 110 -2.51 -17.27 9.63
CA LEU A 110 -3.84 -17.16 10.23
C LEU A 110 -4.05 -18.16 11.39
N PRO A 111 -3.67 -19.45 11.27
CA PRO A 111 -3.73 -20.37 12.39
C PRO A 111 -2.88 -19.93 13.60
N MET A 112 -1.68 -19.39 13.38
CA MET A 112 -0.85 -18.89 14.48
C MET A 112 -1.45 -17.65 15.16
N GLN A 113 -1.97 -16.70 14.38
CA GLN A 113 -2.68 -15.52 14.91
C GLN A 113 -3.95 -15.91 15.69
N LEU A 114 -4.68 -16.92 15.21
CA LEU A 114 -5.85 -17.46 15.91
C LEU A 114 -5.44 -18.16 17.21
N SER A 115 -4.34 -18.93 17.19
CA SER A 115 -3.80 -19.58 18.39
C SER A 115 -3.39 -18.56 19.44
N LEU A 116 -2.72 -17.47 19.06
CA LEU A 116 -2.37 -16.38 19.95
C LEU A 116 -3.62 -15.74 20.55
N TRP A 117 -4.69 -15.59 19.79
CA TRP A 117 -5.94 -15.04 20.32
C TRP A 117 -6.64 -15.99 21.31
N ILE A 118 -6.80 -17.27 20.96
CA ILE A 118 -7.56 -18.23 21.78
C ILE A 118 -6.80 -18.65 23.03
N LYS A 119 -5.49 -18.86 22.93
CA LYS A 119 -4.65 -19.40 24.02
C LYS A 119 -3.91 -18.32 24.82
N GLY A 120 -3.99 -17.07 24.37
CA GLY A 120 -3.18 -15.96 24.89
C GLY A 120 -1.78 -15.92 24.27
N PHE A 121 -0.99 -14.94 24.72
CA PHE A 121 0.35 -14.72 24.20
C PHE A 121 1.27 -15.92 24.48
N ASP A 122 1.81 -16.51 23.42
CA ASP A 122 2.81 -17.57 23.46
C ASP A 122 4.04 -17.12 22.66
N ALA A 123 5.19 -17.02 23.34
CA ALA A 123 6.42 -16.51 22.77
C ALA A 123 6.97 -17.39 21.63
N GLU A 124 6.77 -18.70 21.69
CA GLU A 124 7.22 -19.62 20.65
C GLU A 124 6.36 -19.51 19.39
N VAL A 125 5.03 -19.46 19.57
CA VAL A 125 4.09 -19.24 18.46
C VAL A 125 4.34 -17.88 17.82
N TYR A 126 4.53 -16.83 18.63
CA TYR A 126 4.88 -15.50 18.16
C TYR A 126 6.18 -15.49 17.34
N ARG A 127 7.26 -16.10 17.85
CA ARG A 127 8.54 -16.17 17.14
C ARG A 127 8.41 -16.86 15.79
N ARG A 128 7.67 -17.96 15.73
CA ARG A 128 7.38 -18.68 14.48
C ARG A 128 6.54 -17.84 13.52
N LEU A 129 5.53 -17.12 14.03
CA LEU A 129 4.71 -16.20 13.24
C LEU A 129 5.58 -15.15 12.55
N VAL A 130 6.46 -14.49 13.31
CA VAL A 130 7.39 -13.48 12.77
C VAL A 130 8.30 -14.10 11.70
N GLN A 131 8.90 -15.26 11.97
CA GLN A 131 9.77 -15.94 11.00
C GLN A 131 9.03 -16.32 9.71
N VAL A 132 7.86 -16.96 9.82
CA VAL A 132 7.06 -17.37 8.66
C VAL A 132 6.61 -16.16 7.85
N SER A 133 6.16 -15.08 8.50
CA SER A 133 5.83 -13.83 7.80
C SER A 133 7.03 -13.24 7.07
N PHE A 134 8.23 -13.26 7.67
CA PHE A 134 9.43 -12.77 7.01
C PHE A 134 9.77 -13.58 5.75
N TYR A 135 9.89 -14.91 5.88
CA TYR A 135 10.34 -15.77 4.79
C TYR A 135 9.30 -15.97 3.68
N PHE A 136 8.01 -15.97 4.02
CA PHE A 136 6.95 -16.34 3.07
C PHE A 136 5.99 -15.20 2.71
N GLN A 137 6.07 -14.04 3.35
CA GLN A 137 5.39 -12.82 2.90
C GLN A 137 6.38 -11.75 2.49
N ILE A 138 7.26 -11.30 3.41
CA ILE A 138 8.13 -10.14 3.15
C ILE A 138 9.09 -10.40 1.98
N ILE A 139 9.83 -11.51 1.99
CA ILE A 139 10.77 -11.82 0.91
C ILE A 139 10.05 -12.01 -0.44
N PRO A 140 9.01 -12.87 -0.57
CA PRO A 140 8.32 -13.05 -1.85
C PRO A 140 7.71 -11.76 -2.40
N SER A 141 7.04 -10.96 -1.55
CA SER A 141 6.44 -9.69 -1.99
C SER A 141 7.48 -8.64 -2.34
N SER A 142 8.63 -8.61 -1.66
CA SER A 142 9.74 -7.72 -2.04
C SER A 142 10.28 -8.07 -3.43
N LEU A 143 10.50 -9.36 -3.70
CA LEU A 143 10.92 -9.82 -5.03
C LEU A 143 9.87 -9.50 -6.10
N GLN A 144 8.59 -9.68 -5.77
CA GLN A 144 7.49 -9.32 -6.67
C GLN A 144 7.45 -7.82 -6.97
N ILE A 145 7.73 -6.96 -5.99
CA ILE A 145 7.83 -5.51 -6.21
C ILE A 145 9.04 -5.14 -7.08
N LEU A 146 10.18 -5.82 -6.94
CA LEU A 146 11.31 -5.61 -7.85
C LEU A 146 10.93 -5.97 -9.29
N ILE A 147 10.20 -7.07 -9.49
CA ILE A 147 9.67 -7.46 -10.81
C ILE A 147 8.67 -6.43 -11.31
N ALA A 148 7.72 -6.00 -10.48
CA ALA A 148 6.73 -4.99 -10.85
C ALA A 148 7.41 -3.66 -11.25
N PHE A 149 8.39 -3.21 -10.48
CA PHE A 149 9.17 -2.02 -10.78
C PHE A 149 9.90 -2.14 -12.12
N TRP A 150 10.55 -3.28 -12.37
CA TRP A 150 11.21 -3.56 -13.64
C TRP A 150 10.22 -3.58 -14.82
N LEU A 151 9.07 -4.24 -14.66
CA LEU A 151 8.00 -4.26 -15.66
C LEU A 151 7.46 -2.85 -15.92
N LEU A 152 7.33 -2.01 -14.90
CA LEU A 152 6.84 -0.64 -15.04
C LEU A 152 7.84 0.21 -15.83
N ASN A 153 9.13 0.12 -15.50
CA ASN A 153 10.18 0.79 -16.25
C ASN A 153 10.23 0.32 -17.71
N ARG A 154 10.04 -0.97 -17.96
CA ARG A 154 9.93 -1.54 -19.31
C ARG A 154 8.67 -1.08 -20.05
N PHE A 155 7.54 -0.98 -19.36
CA PHE A 155 6.28 -0.48 -19.91
C PHE A 155 6.39 0.98 -20.35
N LEU A 156 7.21 1.77 -19.67
CA LEU A 156 7.35 3.20 -19.92
C LEU A 156 8.61 3.55 -20.72
N SER A 157 9.23 2.58 -21.39
CA SER A 157 10.55 2.75 -22.02
C SER A 157 10.60 3.85 -23.10
N ASP A 158 9.47 4.11 -23.76
CA ASP A 158 9.23 5.13 -24.78
C ASP A 158 9.16 6.57 -24.23
N ILE A 159 8.93 6.71 -22.92
CA ILE A 159 8.91 8.01 -22.26
C ILE A 159 10.33 8.50 -22.00
N LYS A 160 10.55 9.81 -22.14
CA LYS A 160 11.81 10.50 -21.81
C LYS A 160 12.31 10.06 -20.43
N PHE A 161 13.61 9.75 -20.34
CA PHE A 161 14.23 9.16 -19.15
C PHE A 161 13.87 9.85 -17.83
N VAL A 162 14.06 11.18 -17.75
CA VAL A 162 13.78 11.96 -16.53
C VAL A 162 12.29 11.92 -16.17
N SER A 163 11.42 12.16 -17.15
CA SER A 163 9.96 12.11 -16.97
C SER A 163 9.46 10.74 -16.49
N ARG A 164 10.04 9.68 -17.05
CA ARG A 164 9.75 8.30 -16.69
C ARG A 164 10.07 8.02 -15.23
N TRP A 165 11.28 8.36 -14.79
CA TRP A 165 11.71 8.09 -13.42
C TRP A 165 10.94 8.91 -12.37
N ILE A 166 10.65 10.19 -12.64
CA ILE A 166 9.81 11.00 -11.74
C ILE A 166 8.44 10.37 -11.57
N PHE A 167 7.81 9.96 -12.69
CA PHE A 167 6.49 9.34 -12.64
C PHE A 167 6.52 7.97 -11.94
N ILE A 168 7.50 7.12 -12.26
CA ILE A 168 7.66 5.81 -11.62
C ILE A 168 7.76 5.98 -10.10
N LEU A 169 8.68 6.82 -9.63
CA LEU A 169 8.86 7.04 -8.20
C LEU A 169 7.59 7.57 -7.53
N LEU A 170 6.94 8.57 -8.13
CA LEU A 170 5.70 9.12 -7.60
C LEU A 170 4.61 8.05 -7.53
N PHE A 171 4.42 7.30 -8.62
CA PHE A 171 3.40 6.25 -8.71
C PHE A 171 3.65 5.13 -7.70
N THR A 172 4.87 4.60 -7.63
CA THR A 172 5.21 3.48 -6.74
C THR A 172 5.10 3.87 -5.27
N ILE A 173 5.58 5.07 -4.91
CA ILE A 173 5.47 5.54 -3.52
C ILE A 173 4.01 5.78 -3.17
N THR A 174 3.22 6.40 -4.06
CA THR A 174 1.77 6.59 -3.82
C THR A 174 1.06 5.26 -3.57
N CYS A 175 1.28 4.26 -4.45
CA CYS A 175 0.61 2.97 -4.31
C CYS A 175 1.02 2.27 -2.99
N TRP A 176 2.28 2.43 -2.58
CA TRP A 176 2.78 1.88 -1.32
C TRP A 176 2.21 2.59 -0.09
N THR A 177 2.09 3.93 -0.11
CA THR A 177 1.55 4.71 1.02
C THR A 177 0.03 4.62 1.15
N THR A 178 -0.68 4.15 0.10
CA THR A 178 -2.15 4.02 0.07
C THR A 178 -2.70 3.03 1.10
N ASN A 179 -1.87 2.11 1.61
CA ASN A 179 -2.28 1.12 2.62
C ASN A 179 -2.50 1.72 4.02
N TYR A 180 -2.32 3.04 4.20
CA TYR A 180 -2.65 3.69 5.45
C TYR A 180 -4.17 3.64 5.71
N ASN A 181 -4.63 2.64 6.47
CA ASN A 181 -6.01 2.54 6.93
C ASN A 181 -6.08 2.85 8.44
N PRO A 182 -6.17 4.13 8.80
CA PRO A 182 -6.17 4.54 10.19
C PRO A 182 -7.40 4.05 10.97
N LEU A 183 -8.51 3.75 10.29
CA LEU A 183 -9.68 3.14 10.94
C LEU A 183 -9.33 1.77 11.52
N ILE A 184 -8.46 1.02 10.84
CA ILE A 184 -8.02 -0.29 11.28
C ILE A 184 -6.87 -0.16 12.28
N GLU A 185 -5.86 0.65 11.99
CA GLU A 185 -4.68 0.76 12.85
C GLU A 185 -5.02 1.40 14.20
N TYR A 186 -5.83 2.47 14.24
CA TYR A 186 -6.20 3.12 15.49
C TYR A 186 -7.26 2.36 16.27
N SER A 187 -8.06 1.50 15.62
CA SER A 187 -8.95 0.59 16.35
C SER A 187 -8.15 -0.34 17.30
N LEU A 188 -6.91 -0.69 16.93
CA LEU A 188 -6.00 -1.47 17.79
C LEU A 188 -5.59 -0.73 19.06
N TYR A 189 -5.78 0.59 19.13
CA TYR A 189 -5.42 1.39 20.31
C TYR A 189 -6.52 1.33 21.36
N THR A 190 -7.77 1.07 20.96
CA THR A 190 -8.94 1.06 21.85
C THR A 190 -8.90 0.00 22.95
N PRO A 191 -8.42 -1.24 22.73
CA PRO A 191 -8.30 -2.23 23.79
C PRO A 191 -7.01 -2.08 24.62
N VAL A 192 -6.08 -1.18 24.27
CA VAL A 192 -4.83 -1.03 25.03
C VAL A 192 -5.12 -0.38 26.38
N GLY A 193 -4.72 -1.06 27.46
CA GLY A 193 -4.86 -0.57 28.83
C GLY A 193 -3.95 0.63 29.12
N ALA A 194 -4.32 1.46 30.09
CA ALA A 194 -3.54 2.63 30.46
C ALA A 194 -2.12 2.28 30.93
N LYS A 195 -1.95 1.10 31.57
CA LYS A 195 -0.64 0.64 32.04
C LYS A 195 0.30 0.21 30.91
N ASP A 196 -0.25 -0.38 29.86
CA ASP A 196 0.49 -0.85 28.68
C ASP A 196 0.71 0.26 27.64
N TRP A 197 0.05 1.42 27.80
CA TRP A 197 0.00 2.44 26.76
C TRP A 197 1.37 2.96 26.33
N LEU A 198 2.22 3.37 27.28
CA LEU A 198 3.50 4.00 26.95
C LEU A 198 4.49 3.01 26.31
N SER A 199 4.52 1.77 26.80
CA SER A 199 5.36 0.70 26.23
C SER A 199 4.87 0.29 24.83
N PHE A 200 3.55 0.14 24.66
CA PHE A 200 2.91 -0.08 23.36
C PHE A 200 3.24 1.04 22.36
N ARG A 201 3.11 2.31 22.79
CA ARG A 201 3.39 3.47 21.94
C ARG A 201 4.87 3.55 21.54
N ALA A 202 5.79 3.26 22.47
CA ALA A 202 7.21 3.22 22.17
C ALA A 202 7.56 2.13 21.14
N ALA A 203 6.88 0.99 21.16
CA ALA A 203 7.08 -0.07 20.17
C ALA A 203 6.60 0.33 18.76
N ILE A 204 5.51 1.10 18.67
CA ILE A 204 4.96 1.60 17.39
C ILE A 204 5.79 2.75 16.83
N VAL A 205 6.10 3.75 17.66
CA VAL A 205 6.84 4.97 17.28
C VAL A 205 8.35 4.71 17.38
N SER A 206 8.82 3.70 16.64
CA SER A 206 10.24 3.37 16.56
C SER A 206 10.97 4.24 15.53
N PRO A 207 12.31 4.32 15.52
CA PRO A 207 13.06 5.01 14.46
C PRO A 207 12.69 4.54 13.04
N LYS A 208 12.21 3.30 12.90
CA LYS A 208 11.71 2.77 11.63
C LYS A 208 10.46 3.54 11.16
N PHE A 209 9.57 3.92 12.07
CA PHE A 209 8.38 4.72 11.76
C PHE A 209 8.75 6.09 11.15
N ILE A 210 9.85 6.71 11.60
CA ILE A 210 10.34 7.99 11.02
C ILE A 210 10.74 7.81 9.55
N ILE A 211 11.37 6.69 9.20
CA ILE A 211 11.72 6.37 7.80
C ILE A 211 10.45 6.22 6.95
N PHE A 212 9.42 5.52 7.46
CA PHE A 212 8.13 5.40 6.79
C PHE A 212 7.49 6.77 6.54
N LEU A 213 7.54 7.66 7.53
CA LEU A 213 6.98 9.01 7.43
C LEU A 213 7.73 9.86 6.39
N PHE A 214 9.06 9.75 6.34
CA PHE A 214 9.86 10.42 5.29
C PHE A 214 9.47 9.93 3.89
N VAL A 215 9.39 8.61 3.68
CA VAL A 215 8.96 8.03 2.40
C VAL A 215 7.54 8.47 2.04
N ALA A 216 6.64 8.59 3.03
CA ALA A 216 5.27 9.01 2.81
C ALA A 216 5.13 10.44 2.26
N PHE A 217 6.09 11.33 2.57
CA PHE A 217 6.09 12.70 2.09
C PHE A 217 6.92 12.93 0.83
N MET A 218 7.70 11.94 0.38
CA MET A 218 8.45 12.02 -0.87
C MET A 218 7.60 12.37 -2.10
N PRO A 219 6.35 11.90 -2.27
CA PRO A 219 5.55 12.27 -3.44
C PRO A 219 5.22 13.76 -3.50
N MET A 220 5.20 14.46 -2.35
CA MET A 220 5.01 15.91 -2.32
C MET A 220 6.19 16.62 -3.02
N LEU A 221 7.41 16.20 -2.69
CA LEU A 221 8.63 16.71 -3.34
C LEU A 221 8.68 16.36 -4.83
N LEU A 222 8.24 15.16 -5.20
CA LEU A 222 8.20 14.71 -6.60
C LEU A 222 7.12 15.40 -7.43
N THR A 223 6.07 15.95 -6.80
CA THR A 223 5.00 16.65 -7.51
C THR A 223 5.51 17.92 -8.20
N ILE A 224 6.47 18.63 -7.59
CA ILE A 224 7.05 19.86 -8.13
C ILE A 224 7.72 19.61 -9.50
N PRO A 225 8.73 18.71 -9.61
CA PRO A 225 9.32 18.41 -10.91
C PRO A 225 8.34 17.71 -11.84
N MET A 226 7.37 16.93 -11.32
CA MET A 226 6.33 16.31 -12.15
C MET A 226 5.48 17.35 -12.90
N PHE A 227 5.23 18.54 -12.33
CA PHE A 227 4.46 19.58 -13.02
C PHE A 227 5.09 19.98 -14.37
N TRP A 228 6.41 20.12 -14.39
CA TRP A 228 7.20 20.55 -15.56
C TRP A 228 7.68 19.39 -16.42
N LEU A 229 8.09 18.29 -15.78
CA LEU A 229 8.79 17.16 -16.40
C LEU A 229 7.90 15.92 -16.54
N ARG A 230 6.59 16.00 -16.35
CA ARG A 230 5.67 14.87 -16.58
C ARG A 230 5.75 14.33 -18.02
N PRO A 231 5.42 13.03 -18.20
CA PRO A 231 4.98 12.50 -19.49
C PRO A 231 3.93 13.40 -20.16
N LYS A 232 4.06 13.62 -21.47
CA LYS A 232 3.19 14.56 -22.22
C LYS A 232 1.70 14.16 -22.18
N SER A 233 1.42 12.86 -22.08
CA SER A 233 0.07 12.29 -21.92
C SER A 233 -0.68 12.80 -20.69
N ILE A 234 0.05 13.17 -19.63
CA ILE A 234 -0.55 13.57 -18.36
C ILE A 234 -0.98 15.04 -18.43
N PRO A 235 -2.25 15.38 -18.16
CA PRO A 235 -2.68 16.77 -18.04
C PRO A 235 -2.05 17.46 -16.82
N LYS A 236 -1.71 18.75 -16.93
CA LYS A 236 -1.20 19.53 -15.79
C LYS A 236 -2.17 19.54 -14.62
N LEU A 237 -3.47 19.62 -14.91
CA LEU A 237 -4.53 19.61 -13.91
C LEU A 237 -4.44 18.36 -13.01
N PHE A 238 -4.06 17.20 -13.55
CA PHE A 238 -3.97 15.98 -12.75
C PHE A 238 -2.86 16.09 -11.70
N VAL A 239 -1.71 16.66 -12.09
CA VAL A 239 -0.59 16.90 -11.17
C VAL A 239 -0.96 17.95 -10.13
N VAL A 240 -1.72 18.99 -10.49
CA VAL A 240 -2.19 20.02 -9.55
C VAL A 240 -3.14 19.42 -8.52
N VAL A 241 -4.17 18.67 -8.95
CA VAL A 241 -5.12 18.02 -8.04
C VAL A 241 -4.39 17.04 -7.11
N TYR A 242 -3.46 16.25 -7.65
CA TYR A 242 -2.60 15.39 -6.86
C TYR A 242 -1.78 16.19 -5.82
N GLY A 243 -1.15 17.28 -6.24
CA GLY A 243 -0.37 18.16 -5.37
C GLY A 243 -1.18 18.78 -4.23
N LEU A 244 -2.39 19.25 -4.52
CA LEU A 244 -3.29 19.81 -3.52
C LEU A 244 -3.73 18.74 -2.51
N ALA A 245 -4.05 17.53 -2.97
CA ALA A 245 -4.45 16.44 -2.09
C ALA A 245 -3.30 16.02 -1.14
N ILE A 246 -2.06 15.88 -1.64
CA ILE A 246 -0.94 15.50 -0.78
C ILE A 246 -0.52 16.63 0.17
N PHE A 247 -0.60 17.89 -0.29
CA PHE A 247 -0.37 19.05 0.57
C PHE A 247 -1.40 19.10 1.71
N TRP A 248 -2.68 18.83 1.42
CA TRP A 248 -3.72 18.76 2.43
C TRP A 248 -3.44 17.66 3.47
N ILE A 249 -3.09 16.45 3.02
CA ILE A 249 -2.72 15.34 3.92
C ILE A 249 -1.54 15.75 4.80
N PHE A 250 -0.49 16.35 4.21
CA PHE A 250 0.66 16.83 4.96
C PHE A 250 0.27 17.87 6.01
N PHE A 251 -0.48 18.89 5.60
CA PHE A 251 -0.91 19.98 6.47
C PHE A 251 -1.71 19.46 7.67
N ILE A 252 -2.76 18.67 7.44
CA ILE A 252 -3.57 18.08 8.52
C ILE A 252 -2.74 17.10 9.37
N SER A 253 -1.92 16.26 8.74
CA SER A 253 -1.06 15.33 9.46
C SER A 253 -0.15 16.07 10.43
N PHE A 254 0.41 17.19 10.02
CA PHE A 254 1.31 17.98 10.83
C PHE A 254 0.56 18.79 11.90
N SER A 255 -0.40 19.62 11.49
CA SER A 255 -1.01 20.62 12.38
C SER A 255 -1.94 20.03 13.42
N TYR A 256 -2.69 18.99 13.07
CA TYR A 256 -3.74 18.44 13.94
C TYR A 256 -3.40 17.03 14.43
N ILE A 257 -3.09 16.11 13.51
CA ILE A 257 -2.88 14.70 13.91
C ILE A 257 -1.59 14.54 14.70
N ALA A 258 -0.45 15.01 14.18
CA ALA A 258 0.85 14.80 14.81
C ALA A 258 1.03 15.65 16.08
N VAL A 259 0.70 16.94 16.01
CA VAL A 259 0.92 17.87 17.13
C VAL A 259 -0.15 17.70 18.21
N ASP A 260 -1.43 17.81 17.88
CA ASP A 260 -2.48 17.87 18.91
C ASP A 260 -2.86 16.48 19.44
N LEU A 261 -3.09 15.51 18.56
CA LEU A 261 -3.56 14.18 18.96
C LEU A 261 -2.40 13.25 19.34
N GLN A 262 -1.48 13.01 18.40
CA GLN A 262 -0.37 12.08 18.61
C GLN A 262 0.66 12.63 19.60
N GLY A 263 0.90 13.94 19.63
CA GLY A 263 1.79 14.59 20.60
C GLY A 263 1.32 14.35 22.04
N TYR A 264 0.03 14.55 22.30
CA TYR A 264 -0.57 14.20 23.59
C TYR A 264 -0.46 12.70 23.90
N LEU A 265 -0.88 11.87 22.94
CA LEU A 265 -0.93 10.41 23.06
C LEU A 265 0.45 9.73 23.17
N THR A 266 1.53 10.45 22.88
CA THR A 266 2.90 9.96 23.07
C THR A 266 3.31 9.99 24.54
N HIS A 267 2.71 10.85 25.35
CA HIS A 267 3.06 11.03 26.75
C HIS A 267 1.94 10.61 27.71
N ASN A 268 0.69 10.54 27.23
CA ASN A 268 -0.47 10.29 28.06
C ASN A 268 -1.42 9.27 27.40
N TYR A 269 -2.08 8.45 28.23
CA TYR A 269 -3.22 7.66 27.79
C TYR A 269 -4.49 8.51 27.83
N SER A 270 -5.26 8.51 26.74
CA SER A 270 -6.60 9.14 26.72
C SER A 270 -7.49 8.47 25.69
N ARG A 271 -8.48 7.72 26.19
CA ARG A 271 -9.50 7.08 25.35
C ARG A 271 -10.31 8.08 24.51
N PRO A 272 -10.76 9.24 25.04
CA PRO A 272 -11.43 10.25 24.23
C PRO A 272 -10.56 10.75 23.07
N LYS A 273 -9.25 10.93 23.28
CA LYS A 273 -8.32 11.36 22.21
C LYS A 273 -8.08 10.26 21.17
N ILE A 274 -8.07 8.99 21.57
CA ILE A 274 -8.02 7.85 20.64
C ILE A 274 -9.29 7.80 19.78
N GLU A 275 -10.46 7.99 20.38
CA GLU A 275 -11.74 8.02 19.66
C GLU A 275 -11.84 9.23 18.72
N GLU A 276 -11.41 10.41 19.16
CA GLU A 276 -11.29 11.61 18.31
C GLU A 276 -10.39 11.33 17.10
N LEU A 277 -9.23 10.70 17.32
CA LEU A 277 -8.31 10.32 16.26
C LEU A 277 -8.95 9.34 15.26
N ILE A 278 -9.64 8.29 15.73
CA ILE A 278 -10.33 7.31 14.86
C ILE A 278 -11.37 7.99 13.98
N ASN A 279 -12.18 8.88 14.56
CA ASN A 279 -13.29 9.53 13.87
C ASN A 279 -12.81 10.60 12.88
N SER A 280 -11.79 11.37 13.25
CA SER A 280 -11.30 12.50 12.46
C SER A 280 -10.39 12.05 11.32
N ASP A 281 -9.58 11.00 11.52
CA ASP A 281 -8.45 10.77 10.62
C ASP A 281 -8.86 10.30 9.21
N PHE A 282 -9.84 9.40 9.12
CA PHE A 282 -10.36 8.96 7.83
C PHE A 282 -11.01 10.12 7.06
N GLN A 283 -11.74 10.98 7.75
CA GLN A 283 -12.42 12.12 7.13
C GLN A 283 -11.41 13.11 6.57
N PHE A 284 -10.38 13.45 7.34
CA PHE A 284 -9.43 14.48 6.93
C PHE A 284 -8.29 13.98 6.04
N ARG A 285 -7.84 12.73 6.20
CA ARG A 285 -6.71 12.16 5.43
C ARG A 285 -7.09 10.99 4.54
N GLY A 286 -8.05 10.16 4.95
CA GLY A 286 -8.51 8.99 4.18
C GLY A 286 -9.08 9.36 2.81
N LEU A 287 -10.03 10.30 2.75
CA LEU A 287 -10.63 10.74 1.47
C LEU A 287 -9.59 11.37 0.51
N PRO A 288 -8.73 12.30 0.96
CA PRO A 288 -7.62 12.80 0.13
C PRO A 288 -6.64 11.70 -0.30
N ALA A 289 -6.34 10.72 0.55
CA ALA A 289 -5.46 9.61 0.20
C ALA A 289 -6.07 8.75 -0.92
N MET A 290 -7.37 8.44 -0.85
CA MET A 290 -8.08 7.77 -1.95
C MET A 290 -8.00 8.58 -3.24
N LEU A 291 -8.17 9.91 -3.17
CA LEU A 291 -8.01 10.78 -4.32
C LEU A 291 -6.59 10.71 -4.90
N LEU A 292 -5.54 10.70 -4.07
CA LEU A 292 -4.15 10.55 -4.54
C LEU A 292 -3.95 9.26 -5.33
N THR A 293 -4.43 8.14 -4.81
CA THR A 293 -4.33 6.83 -5.47
C THR A 293 -5.09 6.83 -6.80
N LEU A 294 -6.30 7.39 -6.82
CA LEU A 294 -7.10 7.52 -8.03
C LEU A 294 -6.41 8.40 -9.08
N MET A 295 -5.86 9.55 -8.65
CA MET A 295 -5.14 10.45 -9.55
C MET A 295 -3.87 9.80 -10.10
N ALA A 296 -3.07 9.12 -9.27
CA ALA A 296 -1.90 8.38 -9.70
C ALA A 296 -2.25 7.27 -10.70
N SER A 297 -3.34 6.54 -10.44
CA SER A 297 -3.88 5.52 -11.34
C SER A 297 -4.36 6.11 -12.65
N TRP A 298 -5.09 7.23 -12.64
CA TRP A 298 -5.54 7.89 -13.86
C TRP A 298 -4.38 8.46 -14.68
N MET A 299 -3.35 9.00 -14.02
CA MET A 299 -2.12 9.40 -14.71
C MET A 299 -1.47 8.20 -15.41
N PHE A 300 -1.39 7.04 -14.75
CA PHE A 300 -0.91 5.80 -15.36
C PHE A 300 -1.76 5.36 -16.56
N VAL A 301 -3.09 5.34 -16.40
CA VAL A 301 -4.04 5.01 -17.47
C VAL A 301 -3.87 5.93 -18.68
N LYS A 302 -3.66 7.24 -18.46
CA LYS A 302 -3.42 8.19 -19.56
C LYS A 302 -2.15 7.90 -20.33
N ILE A 303 -1.08 7.50 -19.65
CA ILE A 303 0.15 7.06 -20.33
C ILE A 303 -0.11 5.78 -21.13
N GLY A 304 -0.76 4.78 -20.52
CA GLY A 304 -1.05 3.51 -21.20
C GLY A 304 -1.95 3.66 -22.43
N GLN A 305 -2.97 4.52 -22.36
CA GLN A 305 -3.88 4.81 -23.49
C GLN A 305 -3.14 5.43 -24.67
N GLN A 306 -2.23 6.38 -24.42
CA GLN A 306 -1.44 6.98 -25.48
C GLN A 306 -0.49 5.95 -26.12
N LYS A 307 0.17 5.13 -25.30
CA LYS A 307 1.12 4.13 -25.79
C LYS A 307 0.48 3.12 -26.74
N ILE A 308 -0.67 2.55 -26.36
CA ILE A 308 -1.32 1.52 -27.17
C ILE A 308 -1.85 2.12 -28.48
N LEU A 309 -2.37 3.37 -28.45
CA LEU A 309 -2.78 4.08 -29.66
C LEU A 309 -1.59 4.26 -30.63
N GLU A 310 -0.41 4.59 -30.12
CA GLU A 310 0.80 4.73 -30.94
C GLU A 310 1.30 3.39 -31.52
N GLU A 311 1.08 2.28 -30.81
CA GLU A 311 1.41 0.92 -31.29
C GLU A 311 0.43 0.46 -32.38
N GLU A 312 -0.88 0.71 -32.20
CA GLU A 312 -1.92 0.42 -33.21
C GLU A 312 -1.62 1.16 -34.53
N LEU A 313 -1.35 2.48 -34.46
CA LEU A 313 -1.00 3.29 -35.63
C LEU A 313 0.28 2.83 -36.36
N LYS A 314 1.24 2.24 -35.64
CA LYS A 314 2.46 1.68 -36.25
C LYS A 314 2.22 0.32 -36.90
N SER A 315 1.23 -0.44 -36.46
CA SER A 315 0.89 -1.74 -37.05
C SER A 315 0.07 -1.62 -38.35
N GLU A 316 -0.58 -0.48 -38.57
CA GLU A 316 -1.37 -0.19 -39.77
C GLU A 316 -0.55 0.38 -40.95
N ASN A 317 0.70 0.79 -40.71
CA ASN A 317 1.62 1.36 -41.72
C ASN A 317 2.76 0.40 -42.04
#